data_AF-A0A8T3KP11-F1
#
_entry.id   AF-A0A8T3KP11-F1
#
_cell.length_a   1.000
_cell.length_b   1.000
_cell.length_c   1.000
_cell.angle_alpha   90.00
_cell.angle_beta   90.00
_cell.angle_gamma   90.00
#
_symmetry.space_group_name_H-M   'P 1'
#
loop_
_entity.id
_entity.type
_entity.pdbx_description
1 polymer ?
#
loop_
_entity_poly.entity_id
_entity_poly.type
_entity_poly.pdbx_seq_one_letter_code
_entity_poly.pdbx_strand_id
1 'polypeptide(L)'
;MSQVKKIVVLGAGYGGIEAALDIYRHSKKRNDIEVTIIDKNEYHTLLTELHEVAGNRVTPDGLMINLERIFEYTKVKVVKDKIENIDFANQVLKSGDSSYEYDYLILGTGSEPTFFGIPGMEEHSFTLWSMEDALKINDHIKKMFKKASIEKDPEERAKLLTFVVGGGGFTGIETVGELVQWADELCREYGINRNEVKLYVIEALDKILPNLPDPLIKKAAAFLERKGVRILTSSPITEVKEDSLTLKSGEVIKTLTLIWNGGVQCNSFAANLGLKTNRRGRLDVNEFMQTVDYPNVYAVGDNCYFEPEEGKGPMPALVESALQSAQCAAHNVLADIDGKNKKPMKLNLHGVMVSIGSRYAVAKVSGMPQLSGYLATALKHIVNMHYLFGIGGFTLIAEYINHQLLHNTRKSTFLGPHFTAKSANFWLVPLRLYLGYMWVMSGLEKYHNGWFQYQMLAGTADAASGASMMQLISDHTPGWYAWIVDTILVPNAMLFQKLIVFTEVGIGLALIAGLFTFIAAAVGVAMNINFILSTGLNDYWFLAASIACMGGAGRAFGLDHYVIPFLRNVTKRIWHNR
;
A
#
# COMPACT_ATOMS: atom_id res chain seq x y z
N MET A 1 -36.02 -20.11 24.25
CA MET A 1 -35.15 -19.31 23.36
C MET A 1 -33.90 -19.00 24.16
N SER A 2 -32.70 -19.30 23.65
CA SER A 2 -31.46 -18.93 24.34
C SER A 2 -31.41 -17.40 24.46
N GLN A 3 -30.96 -16.90 25.61
CA GLN A 3 -30.75 -15.47 25.83
C GLN A 3 -29.72 -14.96 24.80
N VAL A 4 -30.06 -13.90 24.08
CA VAL A 4 -29.16 -13.28 23.10
C VAL A 4 -27.94 -12.73 23.85
N LYS A 5 -26.74 -13.16 23.45
CA LYS A 5 -25.47 -12.70 23.99
C LYS A 5 -25.05 -11.40 23.33
N LYS A 6 -24.85 -10.36 24.15
CA LYS A 6 -24.45 -9.01 23.72
C LYS A 6 -22.93 -8.91 23.72
N ILE A 7 -22.33 -8.67 22.56
CA ILE A 7 -20.90 -8.41 22.42
C ILE A 7 -20.74 -6.94 22.03
N VAL A 8 -20.04 -6.18 22.88
CA VAL A 8 -19.71 -4.77 22.61
C VAL A 8 -18.24 -4.68 22.23
N VAL A 9 -17.96 -4.02 21.10
CA VAL A 9 -16.62 -3.67 20.66
C VAL A 9 -16.46 -2.16 20.79
N LEU A 10 -15.55 -1.71 21.64
CA LEU A 10 -15.30 -0.30 21.88
C LEU A 10 -14.07 0.17 21.11
N GLY A 11 -14.29 1.04 20.12
CA GLY A 11 -13.30 1.57 19.19
C GLY A 11 -13.40 0.91 17.81
N ALA A 12 -13.43 1.73 16.76
CA ALA A 12 -13.50 1.30 15.36
C ALA A 12 -12.18 1.57 14.61
N GLY A 13 -11.05 1.34 15.29
CA GLY A 13 -9.74 1.23 14.66
C GLY A 13 -9.55 -0.14 13.98
N TYR A 14 -8.31 -0.44 13.58
CA TYR A 14 -7.95 -1.70 12.91
C TYR A 14 -8.40 -2.94 13.70
N GLY A 15 -8.12 -2.98 15.01
CA GLY A 15 -8.46 -4.12 15.85
C GLY A 15 -9.97 -4.28 16.10
N GLY A 16 -10.68 -3.18 16.39
CA GLY A 16 -12.11 -3.24 16.67
C GLY A 16 -12.95 -3.64 15.46
N ILE A 17 -12.66 -3.09 14.28
CA ILE A 17 -13.35 -3.47 13.04
C ILE A 17 -13.10 -4.94 12.72
N GLU A 18 -11.85 -5.39 12.80
CA GLU A 18 -11.52 -6.79 12.54
C GLU A 18 -12.24 -7.72 13.52
N ALA A 19 -12.27 -7.38 14.82
CA ALA A 19 -12.98 -8.17 15.83
C ALA A 19 -14.48 -8.27 15.52
N ALA A 20 -15.14 -7.15 15.23
CA ALA A 20 -16.57 -7.12 14.93
C ALA A 20 -16.91 -7.91 13.65
N LEU A 21 -16.11 -7.75 12.59
CA LEU A 21 -16.28 -8.49 11.34
C LEU A 21 -16.02 -9.98 11.52
N ASP A 22 -14.99 -10.38 12.27
CA ASP A 22 -14.68 -11.79 12.50
C ASP A 22 -15.74 -12.49 13.35
N ILE A 23 -16.23 -11.83 14.40
CA ILE A 23 -17.38 -12.34 15.15
C ILE A 23 -18.55 -12.53 14.19
N TYR A 24 -18.89 -11.53 13.38
CA TYR A 24 -19.99 -11.63 12.41
C TYR A 24 -19.78 -12.77 11.41
N ARG A 25 -18.60 -12.90 10.78
CA ARG A 25 -18.28 -13.95 9.80
C ARG A 25 -18.53 -15.35 10.37
N HIS A 26 -18.14 -15.57 11.63
CA HIS A 26 -18.28 -16.86 12.32
C HIS A 26 -19.65 -17.07 12.99
N SER A 27 -20.45 -16.02 13.18
CA SER A 27 -21.77 -16.09 13.84
C SER A 27 -22.96 -15.70 12.94
N LYS A 28 -22.77 -15.34 11.67
CA LYS A 28 -23.83 -14.78 10.79
C LYS A 28 -25.15 -15.56 10.73
N LYS A 29 -25.09 -16.90 10.87
CA LYS A 29 -26.25 -17.81 10.86
C LYS A 29 -26.95 -17.93 12.21
N ARG A 30 -26.38 -17.34 13.25
CA ARG A 30 -26.88 -17.36 14.63
C ARG A 30 -27.82 -16.19 14.87
N ASN A 31 -28.78 -16.42 15.77
CA ASN A 31 -29.74 -15.41 16.23
C ASN A 31 -29.62 -15.17 17.75
N ASP A 32 -28.69 -15.85 18.41
CA ASP A 32 -28.40 -15.73 19.83
C ASP A 32 -27.16 -14.87 20.12
N ILE A 33 -26.65 -14.15 19.11
CA ILE A 33 -25.50 -13.25 19.24
C ILE A 33 -25.87 -11.91 18.62
N GLU A 34 -25.63 -10.84 19.37
CA GLU A 34 -25.75 -9.45 18.93
C GLU A 34 -24.39 -8.77 19.10
N VAL A 35 -23.91 -8.12 18.03
CA VAL A 35 -22.63 -7.40 18.03
C VAL A 35 -22.90 -5.91 17.86
N THR A 36 -22.37 -5.09 18.75
CA THR A 36 -22.41 -3.63 18.66
C THR A 36 -21.00 -3.08 18.66
N ILE A 37 -20.66 -2.25 17.67
CA ILE A 37 -19.41 -1.49 17.63
C ILE A 37 -19.70 -0.03 17.98
N ILE A 38 -18.95 0.51 18.94
CA ILE A 38 -19.11 1.88 19.43
C ILE A 38 -17.83 2.65 19.17
N ASP A 39 -17.89 3.79 18.48
CA ASP A 39 -16.75 4.70 18.29
C ASP A 39 -17.19 6.16 18.39
N LYS A 40 -16.28 7.04 18.79
CA LYS A 40 -16.53 8.48 18.85
C LYS A 40 -16.71 9.12 17.46
N ASN A 41 -16.23 8.47 16.40
CA ASN A 41 -16.31 8.91 15.02
C ASN A 41 -17.26 8.02 14.20
N GLU A 42 -17.84 8.57 13.14
CA GLU A 42 -18.66 7.82 12.16
C GLU A 42 -17.83 7.08 11.11
N TYR A 43 -16.50 7.16 11.22
CA TYR A 43 -15.57 6.65 10.22
C TYR A 43 -14.36 5.96 10.84
N HIS A 44 -13.89 4.94 10.15
CA HIS A 44 -12.57 4.37 10.31
C HIS A 44 -11.52 5.26 9.63
N THR A 45 -10.42 5.55 10.32
CA THR A 45 -9.29 6.28 9.73
C THR A 45 -8.15 5.32 9.41
N LEU A 46 -7.63 5.37 8.17
CA LEU A 46 -6.40 4.69 7.80
C LEU A 46 -5.19 5.40 8.41
N LEU A 47 -4.92 5.15 9.70
CA LEU A 47 -3.88 5.84 10.46
C LEU A 47 -2.48 5.70 9.82
N THR A 48 -2.23 4.58 9.14
CA THR A 48 -0.95 4.32 8.46
C THR A 48 -0.69 5.21 7.26
N GLU A 49 -1.64 6.03 6.83
CA GLU A 49 -1.52 6.91 5.66
C GLU A 49 -1.71 8.40 6.01
N LEU A 50 -1.86 8.77 7.30
CA LEU A 50 -2.11 10.15 7.72
C LEU A 50 -1.04 11.14 7.21
N HIS A 51 0.20 10.69 7.05
CA HIS A 51 1.30 11.49 6.50
C HIS A 51 0.99 11.99 5.09
N GLU A 52 0.17 11.28 4.33
CA GLU A 52 -0.22 11.66 2.98
C GLU A 52 -1.18 12.86 2.97
N VAL A 53 -2.09 12.95 3.94
CA VAL A 53 -2.97 14.13 4.11
C VAL A 53 -2.15 15.29 4.67
N ALA A 54 -1.31 15.05 5.68
CA ALA A 54 -0.41 16.05 6.25
C ALA A 54 0.52 16.64 5.18
N GLY A 55 0.97 15.81 4.24
CA GLY A 55 1.80 16.17 3.10
C GLY A 55 1.07 16.69 1.86
N ASN A 56 -0.24 16.95 1.98
CA ASN A 56 -1.10 17.45 0.90
C ASN A 56 -1.13 16.56 -0.34
N ARG A 57 -0.91 15.24 -0.22
CA ARG A 57 -0.97 14.28 -1.33
C ARG A 57 -2.37 13.73 -1.54
N VAL A 58 -3.08 13.41 -0.47
CA VAL A 58 -4.42 12.80 -0.52
C VAL A 58 -5.39 13.66 0.27
N THR A 59 -6.65 13.71 -0.17
CA THR A 59 -7.72 14.39 0.57
C THR A 59 -8.20 13.54 1.73
N PRO A 60 -8.77 14.13 2.80
CA PRO A 60 -9.28 13.38 3.95
C PRO A 60 -10.22 12.22 3.57
N ASP A 61 -11.10 12.43 2.59
CA ASP A 61 -12.05 11.42 2.11
C ASP A 61 -11.38 10.13 1.63
N GLY A 62 -10.12 10.20 1.18
CA GLY A 62 -9.38 9.02 0.75
C GLY A 62 -8.90 8.11 1.89
N LEU A 63 -8.98 8.58 3.14
CA LEU A 63 -8.49 7.88 4.33
C LEU A 63 -9.60 7.67 5.39
N MET A 64 -10.76 8.29 5.22
CA MET A 64 -11.92 8.17 6.11
C MET A 64 -12.97 7.26 5.48
N ILE A 65 -13.18 6.09 6.07
CA ILE A 65 -14.14 5.10 5.58
C ILE A 65 -15.32 5.08 6.54
N ASN A 66 -16.51 5.43 6.05
CA ASN A 66 -17.72 5.43 6.88
C ASN A 66 -17.99 4.03 7.47
N LEU A 67 -18.28 3.97 8.78
CA LEU A 67 -18.50 2.71 9.50
C LEU A 67 -19.76 1.99 9.04
N GLU A 68 -20.87 2.70 8.80
CA GLU A 68 -22.11 2.11 8.26
C GLU A 68 -21.86 1.41 6.94
N ARG A 69 -20.96 1.95 6.13
CA ARG A 69 -20.57 1.32 4.85
C ARG A 69 -19.76 0.05 5.03
N ILE A 70 -18.86 0.00 6.02
CA ILE A 70 -18.10 -1.22 6.35
C ILE A 70 -19.06 -2.34 6.79
N PHE A 71 -20.10 -1.98 7.55
CA PHE A 71 -21.04 -2.93 8.14
C PHE A 71 -22.35 -3.10 7.37
N GLU A 72 -22.52 -2.46 6.20
CA GLU A 72 -23.76 -2.42 5.41
C GLU A 72 -24.38 -3.80 5.16
N TYR A 73 -23.54 -4.80 4.87
CA TYR A 73 -23.96 -6.19 4.58
C TYR A 73 -23.81 -7.12 5.79
N THR A 74 -23.84 -6.56 6.99
CA THR A 74 -23.67 -7.29 8.26
C THR A 74 -24.84 -7.05 9.21
N LYS A 75 -24.89 -7.82 10.31
CA LYS A 75 -25.82 -7.61 11.42
C LYS A 75 -25.20 -6.78 12.56
N VAL A 76 -23.98 -6.25 12.36
CA VAL A 76 -23.28 -5.47 13.39
C VAL A 76 -23.97 -4.12 13.53
N LYS A 77 -24.34 -3.75 14.75
CA LYS A 77 -24.90 -2.43 15.05
C LYS A 77 -23.76 -1.43 15.20
N VAL A 78 -23.81 -0.33 14.46
CA VAL A 78 -22.85 0.78 14.58
C VAL A 78 -23.45 1.86 15.47
N VAL A 79 -22.68 2.32 16.46
CA VAL A 79 -23.09 3.39 17.38
C VAL A 79 -22.00 4.45 17.41
N LYS A 80 -22.37 5.69 17.09
CA LYS A 80 -21.51 6.85 17.29
C LYS A 80 -21.71 7.38 18.70
N ASP A 81 -20.79 7.07 19.60
CA ASP A 81 -20.80 7.60 20.96
C ASP A 81 -19.37 7.62 21.55
N LYS A 82 -19.12 8.56 22.46
CA LYS A 82 -17.87 8.67 23.20
C LYS A 82 -18.10 8.18 24.63
N ILE A 83 -17.85 6.90 24.86
CA ILE A 83 -17.95 6.29 26.18
C ILE A 83 -17.06 7.04 27.20
N GLU A 84 -17.65 7.37 28.34
CA GLU A 84 -17.02 8.14 29.41
C GLU A 84 -16.51 7.25 30.54
N ASN A 85 -17.21 6.15 30.81
CA ASN A 85 -16.80 5.17 31.83
C ASN A 85 -17.37 3.77 31.55
N ILE A 86 -16.80 2.75 32.19
CA ILE A 86 -17.28 1.36 32.13
C ILE A 86 -17.49 0.85 33.56
N ASP A 87 -18.70 0.37 33.82
CA ASP A 87 -19.07 -0.30 35.05
C ASP A 87 -18.94 -1.81 34.85
N PHE A 88 -17.75 -2.34 35.16
CA PHE A 88 -17.43 -3.76 34.94
C PHE A 88 -18.24 -4.71 35.85
N ALA A 89 -18.67 -4.24 37.03
CA ALA A 89 -19.46 -5.03 37.97
C ALA A 89 -20.87 -5.29 37.43
N ASN A 90 -21.48 -4.25 36.84
CA ASN A 90 -22.81 -4.35 36.22
C ASN A 90 -22.76 -4.67 34.72
N GLN A 91 -21.57 -4.73 34.13
CA GLN A 91 -21.32 -4.98 32.70
C GLN A 91 -22.00 -3.96 31.77
N VAL A 92 -21.76 -2.67 32.04
CA VAL A 92 -22.37 -1.55 31.31
C VAL A 92 -21.33 -0.49 30.93
N LEU A 93 -21.33 -0.06 29.67
CA LEU A 93 -20.63 1.15 29.21
C LEU A 93 -21.56 2.35 29.36
N LYS A 94 -21.05 3.49 29.86
CA LYS A 94 -21.83 4.70 30.15
C LYS A 94 -21.33 5.89 29.33
N SER A 95 -22.26 6.68 28.80
CA SER A 95 -22.00 7.95 28.10
C SER A 95 -23.18 8.89 28.32
N GLY A 96 -23.03 9.92 29.16
CA GLY A 96 -24.16 10.77 29.56
C GLY A 96 -25.36 9.95 30.06
N ASP A 97 -26.53 10.12 29.43
CA ASP A 97 -27.75 9.38 29.74
C ASP A 97 -27.86 8.01 29.02
N SER A 98 -26.92 7.70 28.14
CA SER A 98 -26.87 6.44 27.39
C SER A 98 -26.13 5.35 28.17
N SER A 99 -26.66 4.13 28.10
CA SER A 99 -26.05 2.94 28.69
C SER A 99 -26.06 1.76 27.73
N TYR A 100 -24.95 1.04 27.64
CA TYR A 100 -24.78 -0.11 26.75
C TYR A 100 -24.37 -1.34 27.56
N GLU A 101 -25.30 -2.26 27.74
CA GLU A 101 -25.04 -3.55 28.40
C GLU A 101 -24.24 -4.50 27.50
N TYR A 102 -23.35 -5.30 28.10
CA TYR A 102 -22.60 -6.34 27.42
C TYR A 102 -22.55 -7.64 28.22
N ASP A 103 -22.51 -8.77 27.55
CA ASP A 103 -22.01 -10.03 28.13
C ASP A 103 -20.50 -10.14 27.93
N TYR A 104 -20.00 -9.69 26.77
CA TYR A 104 -18.58 -9.65 26.41
C TYR A 104 -18.18 -8.28 25.87
N LEU A 105 -17.00 -7.80 26.27
CA LEU A 105 -16.46 -6.51 25.86
C LEU A 105 -15.09 -6.68 25.20
N ILE A 106 -14.88 -6.06 24.05
CA ILE A 106 -13.57 -5.96 23.40
C ILE A 106 -13.13 -4.48 23.38
N LEU A 107 -12.04 -4.17 24.06
CA LEU A 107 -11.42 -2.84 24.12
C LEU A 107 -10.41 -2.68 22.98
N GLY A 108 -10.75 -1.82 22.02
CA GLY A 108 -9.96 -1.50 20.81
C GLY A 108 -9.87 -0.01 20.51
N THR A 109 -9.90 0.84 21.55
CA THR A 109 -9.77 2.31 21.50
C THR A 109 -8.41 2.82 20.98
N GLY A 110 -7.41 1.95 20.87
CA GLY A 110 -6.11 2.25 20.29
C GLY A 110 -5.14 2.97 21.24
N SER A 111 -4.29 3.81 20.66
CA SER A 111 -3.22 4.55 21.34
C SER A 111 -3.34 6.04 21.11
N GLU A 112 -2.45 6.80 21.74
CA GLU A 112 -2.27 8.24 21.58
C GLU A 112 -0.76 8.59 21.62
N PRO A 113 -0.37 9.79 21.14
CA PRO A 113 1.01 10.26 21.23
C PRO A 113 1.52 10.28 22.68
N THR A 114 2.82 10.05 22.86
CA THR A 114 3.49 10.26 24.15
C THR A 114 4.67 11.22 23.99
N PHE A 115 4.82 12.12 24.95
CA PHE A 115 5.82 13.19 24.92
C PHE A 115 7.04 12.91 25.81
N PHE A 116 7.07 11.76 26.49
CA PHE A 116 8.14 11.32 27.40
C PHE A 116 8.53 12.33 28.49
N GLY A 117 7.63 13.26 28.84
CA GLY A 117 7.91 14.32 29.82
C GLY A 117 8.92 15.36 29.33
N ILE A 118 9.17 15.46 28.03
CA ILE A 118 10.05 16.49 27.46
C ILE A 118 9.34 17.86 27.60
N PRO A 119 9.92 18.83 28.32
CA PRO A 119 9.29 20.14 28.54
C PRO A 119 8.96 20.85 27.23
N GLY A 120 7.74 21.37 27.12
CA GLY A 120 7.25 22.13 25.97
C GLY A 120 6.90 21.29 24.73
N MET A 121 7.13 19.97 24.74
CA MET A 121 6.86 19.13 23.57
C MET A 121 5.36 19.04 23.27
N GLU A 122 4.51 18.90 24.27
CA GLU A 122 3.05 18.82 24.08
C GLU A 122 2.47 20.15 23.63
N GLU A 123 3.02 21.27 24.13
CA GLU A 123 2.52 22.62 23.90
C GLU A 123 2.98 23.21 22.55
N HIS A 124 4.16 22.83 22.08
CA HIS A 124 4.84 23.47 20.95
C HIS A 124 5.14 22.53 19.77
N SER A 125 4.64 21.30 19.78
CA SER A 125 4.75 20.38 18.64
C SER A 125 3.40 20.00 18.06
N PHE A 126 3.40 19.62 16.78
CA PHE A 126 2.30 18.92 16.15
C PHE A 126 2.46 17.42 16.35
N THR A 127 1.39 16.70 16.65
CA THR A 127 1.37 15.23 16.54
C THR A 127 0.87 14.82 15.15
N LEU A 128 1.00 13.55 14.78
CA LEU A 128 0.34 13.00 13.60
C LEU A 128 -0.34 11.68 13.96
N TRP A 129 -1.47 11.79 14.66
CA TRP A 129 -2.20 10.62 15.18
C TRP A 129 -3.69 10.62 14.87
N SER A 130 -4.21 11.73 14.34
CA SER A 130 -5.59 11.87 13.92
C SER A 130 -5.72 12.59 12.57
N MET A 131 -6.90 12.50 11.95
CA MET A 131 -7.21 13.30 10.76
C MET A 131 -7.12 14.80 11.05
N GLU A 132 -7.55 15.22 12.24
CA GLU A 132 -7.47 16.61 12.67
C GLU A 132 -6.01 17.08 12.74
N ASP A 133 -5.12 16.25 13.28
CA ASP A 133 -3.68 16.53 13.33
C ASP A 133 -3.10 16.69 11.92
N ALA A 134 -3.44 15.78 11.00
CA ALA A 134 -2.96 15.83 9.63
C ALA A 134 -3.41 17.13 8.92
N LEU A 135 -4.65 17.56 9.14
CA LEU A 135 -5.17 18.82 8.60
C LEU A 135 -4.49 20.04 9.23
N LYS A 136 -4.27 20.05 10.55
CA LYS A 136 -3.52 21.11 11.26
C LYS A 136 -2.11 21.27 10.71
N ILE A 137 -1.40 20.16 10.51
CA ILE A 137 -0.04 20.16 9.93
C ILE A 137 -0.08 20.71 8.50
N ASN A 138 -1.01 20.24 7.68
CA ASN A 138 -1.17 20.68 6.30
C ASN A 138 -1.37 22.21 6.21
N ASP A 139 -2.35 22.74 6.97
CA ASP A 139 -2.66 24.16 6.98
C ASP A 139 -1.51 25.00 7.54
N HIS A 140 -0.84 24.50 8.59
CA HIS A 140 0.33 25.16 9.17
C HIS A 140 1.46 25.29 8.16
N ILE A 141 1.80 24.23 7.44
CA ILE A 141 2.87 24.26 6.43
C ILE A 141 2.56 25.28 5.33
N LYS A 142 1.34 25.28 4.78
CA LYS A 142 0.90 26.30 3.81
C LYS A 142 1.06 27.71 4.37
N LYS A 143 0.66 27.92 5.63
CA LYS A 143 0.80 29.20 6.33
C LYS A 143 2.26 29.61 6.50
N MET A 144 3.17 28.67 6.79
CA MET A 144 4.60 28.96 6.92
C MET A 144 5.20 29.44 5.60
N PHE A 145 4.92 28.74 4.49
CA PHE A 145 5.38 29.18 3.16
C PHE A 145 4.79 30.53 2.74
N LYS A 146 3.50 30.76 3.00
CA LYS A 146 2.85 32.04 2.74
C LYS A 146 3.44 33.19 3.55
N LYS A 147 3.75 32.97 4.84
CA LYS A 147 4.42 33.98 5.68
C LYS A 147 5.84 34.23 5.19
N ALA A 148 6.57 33.16 4.91
CA ALA A 148 7.95 33.25 4.45
C ALA A 148 8.07 34.06 3.17
N SER A 149 7.13 33.93 2.21
CA SER A 149 7.20 34.61 0.91
C SER A 149 7.18 36.15 1.00
N ILE A 150 6.63 36.71 2.07
CA ILE A 150 6.59 38.16 2.32
C ILE A 150 7.52 38.62 3.45
N GLU A 151 8.17 37.69 4.14
CA GLU A 151 9.10 37.99 5.23
C GLU A 151 10.41 38.56 4.68
N LYS A 152 10.85 39.68 5.28
CA LYS A 152 12.04 40.43 4.88
C LYS A 152 13.23 40.14 5.78
N ASP A 153 13.01 39.81 7.05
CA ASP A 153 14.08 39.42 7.96
C ASP A 153 14.59 38.01 7.61
N PRO A 154 15.87 37.86 7.21
CA PRO A 154 16.44 36.56 6.88
C PRO A 154 16.38 35.55 8.03
N GLU A 155 16.48 35.98 9.29
CA GLU A 155 16.43 35.06 10.44
C GLU A 155 15.02 34.52 10.68
N GLU A 156 14.02 35.39 10.67
CA GLU A 156 12.60 34.99 10.80
C GLU A 156 12.17 34.13 9.61
N ARG A 157 12.59 34.50 8.40
CA ARG A 157 12.35 33.71 7.19
C ARG A 157 12.96 32.31 7.29
N ALA A 158 14.17 32.19 7.82
CA ALA A 158 14.81 30.89 8.03
C ALA A 158 14.07 30.03 9.06
N LYS A 159 13.49 30.63 10.11
CA LYS A 159 12.64 29.93 11.09
C LYS A 159 11.36 29.38 10.46
N LEU A 160 10.69 30.19 9.64
CA LEU A 160 9.47 29.80 8.91
C LEU A 160 9.73 28.64 7.93
N LEU A 161 10.91 28.60 7.32
CA LEU A 161 11.29 27.58 6.31
C LEU A 161 12.10 26.40 6.88
N THR A 162 12.21 26.30 8.21
CA THR A 162 12.78 25.13 8.87
C THR A 162 11.65 24.24 9.37
N PHE A 163 11.68 22.96 8.98
CA PHE A 163 10.70 21.95 9.37
C PHE A 163 11.43 20.77 10.00
N VAL A 164 10.99 20.38 11.19
CA VAL A 164 11.59 19.31 11.97
C VAL A 164 10.59 18.18 12.17
N VAL A 165 11.00 16.95 11.89
CA VAL A 165 10.29 15.74 12.28
C VAL A 165 11.06 15.06 13.41
N GLY A 166 10.46 14.99 14.59
CA GLY A 166 10.99 14.29 15.75
C GLY A 166 10.57 12.82 15.74
N GLY A 167 11.53 11.90 15.77
CA GLY A 167 11.33 10.46 15.62
C GLY A 167 11.67 9.98 14.21
N GLY A 168 12.64 9.07 14.12
CA GLY A 168 13.08 8.37 12.92
C GLY A 168 12.41 7.01 12.71
N GLY A 169 11.27 6.76 13.36
CA GLY A 169 10.43 5.58 13.13
C GLY A 169 9.67 5.62 11.81
N PHE A 170 8.75 4.67 11.58
CA PHE A 170 7.97 4.57 10.34
C PHE A 170 7.24 5.88 10.01
N THR A 171 6.37 6.34 10.90
CA THR A 171 5.56 7.55 10.69
C THR A 171 6.41 8.80 10.44
N GLY A 172 7.53 8.96 11.17
CA GLY A 172 8.43 10.10 10.99
C GLY A 172 9.09 10.12 9.61
N ILE A 173 9.61 8.98 9.15
CA ILE A 173 10.22 8.86 7.82
C ILE A 173 9.19 9.03 6.70
N GLU A 174 7.98 8.50 6.86
CA GLU A 174 6.90 8.71 5.89
C GLU A 174 6.49 10.20 5.83
N THR A 175 6.36 10.86 6.98
CA THR A 175 6.04 12.29 7.08
C THR A 175 7.09 13.16 6.36
N VAL A 176 8.38 13.00 6.69
CA VAL A 176 9.43 13.81 6.03
C VAL A 176 9.52 13.50 4.52
N GLY A 177 9.24 12.25 4.11
CA GLY A 177 9.20 11.87 2.71
C GLY A 177 8.12 12.61 1.93
N GLU A 178 6.96 12.82 2.53
CA GLU A 178 5.90 13.65 1.95
C GLU A 178 6.26 15.13 1.90
N LEU A 179 6.89 15.66 2.96
CA LEU A 179 7.37 17.05 3.03
C LEU A 179 8.43 17.36 1.98
N VAL A 180 9.35 16.43 1.70
CA VAL A 180 10.38 16.58 0.66
C VAL A 180 9.76 16.96 -0.68
N GLN A 181 8.72 16.23 -1.09
CA GLN A 181 8.07 16.48 -2.39
C GLN A 181 7.20 17.73 -2.36
N TRP A 182 6.49 17.95 -1.24
CA TRP A 182 5.60 19.09 -1.13
C TRP A 182 6.35 20.41 -1.07
N ALA A 183 7.50 20.45 -0.39
CA ALA A 183 8.37 21.62 -0.31
C ALA A 183 8.78 22.10 -1.71
N ASP A 184 9.08 21.18 -2.65
CA ASP A 184 9.42 21.55 -4.02
C ASP A 184 8.25 22.22 -4.76
N GLU A 185 7.01 21.80 -4.49
CA GLU A 185 5.80 22.40 -5.05
C GLU A 185 5.52 23.77 -4.44
N LEU A 186 5.56 23.88 -3.11
CA LEU A 186 5.34 25.14 -2.39
C LEU A 186 6.42 26.18 -2.74
N CYS A 187 7.67 25.77 -2.92
CA CYS A 187 8.74 26.68 -3.39
C CYS A 187 8.39 27.30 -4.76
N ARG A 188 7.83 26.50 -5.69
CA ARG A 188 7.38 27.01 -6.99
C ARG A 188 6.16 27.92 -6.88
N GLU A 189 5.19 27.54 -6.03
CA GLU A 189 3.95 28.31 -5.80
C GLU A 189 4.23 29.69 -5.20
N TYR A 190 5.10 29.76 -4.19
CA TYR A 190 5.38 30.97 -3.43
C TYR A 190 6.65 31.73 -3.88
N GLY A 191 7.33 31.26 -4.93
CA GLY A 191 8.56 31.87 -5.43
C GLY A 191 9.73 31.84 -4.45
N ILE A 192 9.83 30.79 -3.63
CA ILE A 192 10.88 30.60 -2.61
C ILE A 192 11.99 29.73 -3.18
N ASN A 193 13.25 30.07 -2.90
CA ASN A 193 14.36 29.24 -3.34
C ASN A 193 14.40 27.96 -2.48
N ARG A 194 14.42 26.79 -3.14
CA ARG A 194 14.41 25.49 -2.45
C ARG A 194 15.55 25.32 -1.44
N ASN A 195 16.69 25.99 -1.65
CA ASN A 195 17.83 25.94 -0.74
C ASN A 195 17.58 26.64 0.61
N GLU A 196 16.56 27.49 0.70
CA GLU A 196 16.16 28.15 1.95
C GLU A 196 15.40 27.18 2.86
N VAL A 197 14.74 26.15 2.30
CA VAL A 197 13.95 25.18 3.05
C VAL A 197 14.83 24.10 3.66
N LYS A 198 14.83 24.03 5.00
CA LYS A 198 15.57 23.04 5.77
C LYS A 198 14.62 21.99 6.33
N LEU A 199 14.92 20.72 6.05
CA LEU A 199 14.15 19.58 6.54
C LEU A 199 15.04 18.75 7.47
N TYR A 200 14.57 18.45 8.67
CA TYR A 200 15.27 17.64 9.66
C TYR A 200 14.48 16.39 10.03
N VAL A 201 15.20 15.29 10.25
CA VAL A 201 14.73 14.14 11.03
C VAL A 201 15.63 14.02 12.24
N ILE A 202 15.05 14.04 13.43
CA ILE A 202 15.79 13.95 14.70
C ILE A 202 15.40 12.66 15.40
N GLU A 203 16.36 11.78 15.65
CA GLU A 203 16.16 10.47 16.26
C GLU A 203 17.09 10.31 17.48
N ALA A 204 16.54 9.84 18.58
CA ALA A 204 17.27 9.62 19.83
C ALA A 204 18.16 8.36 19.75
N LEU A 205 17.74 7.35 19.01
CA LEU A 205 18.50 6.13 18.74
C LEU A 205 19.62 6.38 17.72
N ASP A 206 20.54 5.43 17.62
CA ASP A 206 21.69 5.48 16.71
C ASP A 206 21.32 5.38 15.23
N LYS A 207 20.12 4.87 14.92
CA LYS A 207 19.60 4.68 13.56
C LYS A 207 18.13 5.02 13.42
N ILE A 208 17.76 5.52 12.24
CA ILE A 208 16.37 5.57 11.79
C ILE A 208 15.87 4.17 11.44
N LEU A 209 14.56 3.97 11.47
CA LEU A 209 13.88 2.72 11.11
C LEU A 209 14.52 1.50 11.77
N PRO A 210 14.70 1.49 13.11
CA PRO A 210 15.49 0.47 13.82
C PRO A 210 14.99 -0.97 13.62
N ASN A 211 13.72 -1.11 13.22
CA ASN A 211 13.05 -2.37 12.92
C ASN A 211 13.34 -2.92 11.51
N LEU A 212 14.07 -2.18 10.67
CA LEU A 212 14.49 -2.63 9.34
C LEU A 212 15.94 -3.16 9.34
N PRO A 213 16.28 -4.06 8.41
CA PRO A 213 17.67 -4.42 8.15
C PRO A 213 18.52 -3.23 7.69
N ASP A 214 19.78 -3.16 8.14
CA ASP A 214 20.72 -2.07 7.83
C ASP A 214 20.84 -1.72 6.33
N PRO A 215 20.82 -2.66 5.37
CA PRO A 215 20.86 -2.30 3.95
C PRO A 215 19.66 -1.45 3.50
N LEU A 216 18.46 -1.68 4.07
CA LEU A 216 17.27 -0.88 3.78
C LEU A 216 17.34 0.48 4.47
N ILE A 217 17.86 0.54 5.70
CA ILE A 217 18.09 1.79 6.43
C ILE A 217 19.04 2.69 5.63
N LYS A 218 20.16 2.15 5.15
CA LYS A 218 21.14 2.88 4.31
C LYS A 218 20.51 3.43 3.02
N LYS A 219 19.64 2.63 2.37
CA LYS A 219 18.92 3.08 1.16
C LYS A 219 17.95 4.22 1.44
N ALA A 220 17.20 4.13 2.55
CA ALA A 220 16.26 5.17 2.98
C ALA A 220 16.98 6.47 3.33
N ALA A 221 18.02 6.41 4.19
CA ALA A 221 18.83 7.55 4.58
C ALA A 221 19.46 8.24 3.35
N ALA A 222 20.14 7.47 2.49
CA ALA A 222 20.76 8.02 1.30
C ALA A 222 19.75 8.67 0.33
N PHE A 223 18.51 8.17 0.27
CA PHE A 223 17.45 8.80 -0.53
C PHE A 223 17.04 10.16 0.04
N LEU A 224 16.80 10.23 1.36
CA LEU A 224 16.42 11.45 2.06
C LEU A 224 17.53 12.51 2.02
N GLU A 225 18.78 12.12 2.26
CA GLU A 225 19.94 13.02 2.23
C GLU A 225 20.18 13.60 0.83
N ARG A 226 20.04 12.79 -0.23
CA ARG A 226 20.07 13.29 -1.62
C ARG A 226 18.95 14.29 -1.92
N LYS A 227 17.89 14.30 -1.12
CA LYS A 227 16.78 15.25 -1.20
C LYS A 227 16.92 16.43 -0.23
N GLY A 228 18.09 16.58 0.39
CA GLY A 228 18.42 17.71 1.25
C GLY A 228 17.87 17.60 2.68
N VAL A 229 17.42 16.41 3.10
CA VAL A 229 17.02 16.16 4.49
C VAL A 229 18.26 15.93 5.34
N ARG A 230 18.33 16.60 6.49
CA ARG A 230 19.37 16.39 7.51
C ARG A 230 18.87 15.38 8.53
N ILE A 231 19.53 14.24 8.61
CA ILE A 231 19.19 13.18 9.57
C ILE A 231 20.15 13.26 10.74
N LEU A 232 19.63 13.52 11.94
CA LEU A 232 20.37 13.60 13.19
C LEU A 232 19.96 12.42 14.08
N THR A 233 20.75 11.34 14.06
CA THR A 233 20.60 10.22 15.00
C THR A 233 21.41 10.47 16.27
N SER A 234 21.22 9.65 17.30
CA SER A 234 21.82 9.82 18.64
C SER A 234 21.63 11.23 19.21
N SER A 235 20.51 11.87 18.83
CA SER A 235 20.25 13.29 19.08
C SER A 235 18.91 13.47 19.81
N PRO A 236 18.78 13.04 21.08
CA PRO A 236 17.54 13.22 21.82
C PRO A 236 17.18 14.70 21.96
N ILE A 237 15.91 15.03 21.72
CA ILE A 237 15.34 16.35 22.02
C ILE A 237 15.10 16.42 23.54
N THR A 238 15.56 17.50 24.17
CA THR A 238 15.48 17.67 25.64
C THR A 238 14.55 18.80 26.07
N GLU A 239 14.25 19.75 25.20
CA GLU A 239 13.36 20.88 25.46
C GLU A 239 12.80 21.40 24.13
N VAL A 240 11.54 21.83 24.13
CA VAL A 240 10.90 22.53 23.00
C VAL A 240 10.33 23.85 23.50
N LYS A 241 10.54 24.92 22.74
CA LYS A 241 9.97 26.26 22.93
C LYS A 241 9.15 26.63 21.71
N GLU A 242 8.44 27.75 21.78
CA GLU A 242 7.57 28.22 20.68
C GLU A 242 8.29 28.33 19.32
N ASP A 243 9.57 28.75 19.31
CA ASP A 243 10.33 29.00 18.07
C ASP A 243 11.65 28.21 17.96
N SER A 244 11.87 27.23 18.83
CA SER A 244 13.11 26.46 18.86
C SER A 244 12.99 25.13 19.61
N LEU A 245 13.93 24.23 19.36
CA LEU A 245 14.14 23.02 20.16
C LEU A 245 15.60 22.85 20.51
N THR A 246 15.87 22.19 21.64
CA THR A 246 17.21 21.93 22.15
C THR A 246 17.49 20.44 22.13
N LEU A 247 18.66 20.07 21.59
CA LEU A 247 19.18 18.71 21.62
C LEU A 247 20.02 18.46 22.87
N LYS A 248 20.18 17.20 23.25
CA LYS A 248 21.07 16.80 24.36
C LYS A 248 22.51 17.27 24.20
N SER A 249 22.98 17.49 22.97
CA SER A 249 24.30 18.06 22.67
C SER A 249 24.44 19.54 23.05
N GLY A 250 23.34 20.23 23.35
CA GLY A 250 23.27 21.68 23.50
C GLY A 250 23.01 22.43 22.20
N GLU A 251 22.93 21.74 21.06
CA GLU A 251 22.55 22.36 19.78
C GLU A 251 21.09 22.83 19.83
N VAL A 252 20.86 24.07 19.38
CA VAL A 252 19.53 24.68 19.30
C VAL A 252 19.13 24.85 17.85
N ILE A 253 17.99 24.27 17.47
CA ILE A 253 17.41 24.38 16.13
C ILE A 253 16.24 25.35 16.21
N LYS A 254 16.37 26.52 15.59
CA LYS A 254 15.27 27.49 15.46
C LYS A 254 14.26 27.00 14.41
N THR A 255 13.00 26.84 14.79
CA THR A 255 11.93 26.32 13.93
C THR A 255 10.56 26.73 14.49
N LEU A 256 9.62 27.02 13.61
CA LEU A 256 8.19 27.17 13.97
C LEU A 256 7.37 25.92 13.64
N THR A 257 8.04 24.85 13.20
CA THR A 257 7.39 23.58 12.86
C THR A 257 8.19 22.40 13.40
N LEU A 258 7.65 21.77 14.44
CA LEU A 258 8.08 20.46 14.94
C LEU A 258 6.90 19.49 14.82
N ILE A 259 7.07 18.41 14.07
CA ILE A 259 6.11 17.32 13.98
C ILE A 259 6.66 16.13 14.78
N TRP A 260 6.05 15.84 15.92
CA TRP A 260 6.47 14.83 16.88
C TRP A 260 5.82 13.47 16.63
N ASN A 261 6.67 12.51 16.27
CA ASN A 261 6.34 11.13 15.96
C ASN A 261 7.21 10.16 16.79
N GLY A 262 7.74 10.61 17.94
CA GLY A 262 8.74 9.86 18.73
C GLY A 262 8.18 8.69 19.53
N GLY A 263 6.86 8.55 19.65
CA GLY A 263 6.24 7.36 20.20
C GLY A 263 4.77 7.52 20.53
N VAL A 264 4.17 6.37 20.87
CA VAL A 264 2.79 6.26 21.33
C VAL A 264 2.67 5.47 22.62
N GLN A 265 1.56 5.69 23.32
CA GLN A 265 1.13 5.00 24.53
C GLN A 265 -0.32 4.54 24.40
N CYS A 266 -0.77 3.64 25.26
CA CYS A 266 -2.19 3.23 25.30
C CYS A 266 -3.08 4.47 25.47
N ASN A 267 -4.26 4.46 24.85
CA ASN A 267 -5.20 5.56 24.99
C ASN A 267 -5.52 5.83 26.46
N SER A 268 -5.49 7.10 26.87
CA SER A 268 -5.70 7.51 28.26
C SER A 268 -7.05 7.06 28.83
N PHE A 269 -8.11 6.96 28.02
CA PHE A 269 -9.39 6.41 28.48
C PHE A 269 -9.20 4.97 28.96
N ALA A 270 -8.64 4.09 28.11
CA ALA A 270 -8.47 2.68 28.43
C ALA A 270 -7.51 2.46 29.60
N ALA A 271 -6.40 3.20 29.64
CA ALA A 271 -5.42 3.11 30.73
C ALA A 271 -5.99 3.49 32.11
N ASN A 272 -7.02 4.34 32.15
CA ASN A 272 -7.64 4.84 33.38
C ASN A 272 -8.92 4.09 33.78
N LEU A 273 -9.25 2.96 33.15
CA LEU A 273 -10.42 2.15 33.49
C LEU A 273 -10.28 1.36 34.82
N GLY A 274 -9.15 1.47 35.52
CA GLY A 274 -8.87 0.71 36.74
C GLY A 274 -8.54 -0.77 36.52
N LEU A 275 -8.33 -1.18 35.27
CA LEU A 275 -7.76 -2.47 34.90
C LEU A 275 -6.26 -2.49 35.16
N LYS A 276 -5.68 -3.67 35.36
CA LYS A 276 -4.23 -3.81 35.50
C LYS A 276 -3.53 -3.38 34.21
N THR A 277 -2.67 -2.38 34.33
CA THR A 277 -1.85 -1.87 33.22
C THR A 277 -0.38 -2.24 33.38
N ASN A 278 0.33 -2.27 32.26
CA ASN A 278 1.78 -2.41 32.19
C ASN A 278 2.37 -1.25 31.36
N ARG A 279 3.62 -1.37 30.90
CA ARG A 279 4.41 -0.38 30.17
C ARG A 279 3.56 0.49 29.22
N ARG A 280 3.64 1.81 29.40
CA ARG A 280 2.91 2.83 28.62
C ARG A 280 1.38 2.70 28.70
N GLY A 281 0.85 2.27 29.85
CA GLY A 281 -0.59 2.22 30.14
C GLY A 281 -1.35 1.11 29.40
N ARG A 282 -0.64 0.17 28.77
CA ARG A 282 -1.26 -0.95 28.04
C ARG A 282 -1.89 -1.94 29.01
N LEU A 283 -3.09 -2.42 28.72
CA LEU A 283 -3.87 -3.36 29.53
C LEU A 283 -3.21 -4.74 29.53
N ASP A 284 -2.93 -5.30 30.71
CA ASP A 284 -2.34 -6.63 30.86
C ASP A 284 -3.33 -7.70 30.40
N VAL A 285 -2.93 -8.53 29.43
CA VAL A 285 -3.78 -9.60 28.88
C VAL A 285 -3.11 -10.96 28.94
N ASN A 286 -3.92 -12.00 29.10
CA ASN A 286 -3.46 -13.37 29.00
C ASN A 286 -3.26 -13.82 27.53
N GLU A 287 -2.83 -15.05 27.32
CA GLU A 287 -2.62 -15.64 25.99
C GLU A 287 -3.88 -15.67 25.11
N PHE A 288 -5.07 -15.50 25.68
CA PHE A 288 -6.36 -15.48 24.98
C PHE A 288 -6.86 -14.07 24.66
N MET A 289 -6.05 -13.04 24.94
CA MET A 289 -6.38 -11.61 24.85
C MET A 289 -7.44 -11.13 25.87
N GLN A 290 -7.72 -11.92 26.91
CA GLN A 290 -8.57 -11.50 28.02
C GLN A 290 -7.77 -10.60 28.95
N THR A 291 -8.41 -9.56 29.48
CA THR A 291 -7.86 -8.81 30.61
C THR A 291 -7.69 -9.74 31.80
N VAL A 292 -6.66 -9.51 32.61
CA VAL A 292 -6.40 -10.35 33.79
C VAL A 292 -7.40 -10.12 34.92
N ASP A 293 -8.13 -9.00 34.89
CA ASP A 293 -9.10 -8.62 35.92
C ASP A 293 -10.50 -9.20 35.66
N TYR A 294 -10.93 -9.24 34.38
CA TYR A 294 -12.27 -9.71 33.99
C TYR A 294 -12.20 -10.70 32.82
N PRO A 295 -12.69 -11.94 32.99
CA PRO A 295 -12.59 -12.98 31.96
C PRO A 295 -13.49 -12.71 30.74
N ASN A 296 -14.53 -11.88 30.88
CA ASN A 296 -15.42 -11.49 29.78
C ASN A 296 -15.01 -10.17 29.10
N VAL A 297 -13.88 -9.58 29.49
CA VAL A 297 -13.32 -8.36 28.88
C VAL A 297 -12.01 -8.72 28.18
N TYR A 298 -11.88 -8.28 26.94
CA TYR A 298 -10.72 -8.50 26.08
C TYR A 298 -10.12 -7.16 25.67
N ALA A 299 -8.83 -7.14 25.36
CA ALA A 299 -8.16 -5.96 24.81
C ALA A 299 -7.32 -6.32 23.58
N VAL A 300 -7.35 -5.46 22.56
CA VAL A 300 -6.76 -5.74 21.24
C VAL A 300 -5.95 -4.55 20.72
N GLY A 301 -5.04 -4.83 19.80
CA GLY A 301 -4.16 -3.82 19.20
C GLY A 301 -3.35 -3.06 20.24
N ASP A 302 -3.24 -1.75 20.06
CA ASP A 302 -2.37 -0.91 20.88
C ASP A 302 -2.84 -0.76 22.34
N ASN A 303 -4.07 -1.20 22.68
CA ASN A 303 -4.53 -1.23 24.05
C ASN A 303 -3.88 -2.34 24.87
N CYS A 304 -3.47 -3.46 24.29
CA CYS A 304 -3.04 -4.62 25.06
C CYS A 304 -1.52 -4.70 25.25
N TYR A 305 -1.12 -5.21 26.42
CA TYR A 305 0.22 -5.65 26.73
C TYR A 305 0.24 -7.17 26.70
N PHE A 306 0.82 -7.73 25.65
CA PHE A 306 1.03 -9.15 25.50
C PHE A 306 2.47 -9.42 25.10
N GLU A 307 3.16 -10.31 25.81
CA GLU A 307 4.48 -10.80 25.43
C GLU A 307 4.34 -12.20 24.83
N PRO A 308 4.53 -12.38 23.51
CA PRO A 308 4.43 -13.70 22.88
C PRO A 308 5.44 -14.70 23.43
N GLU A 309 6.60 -14.21 23.85
CA GLU A 309 7.66 -14.98 24.51
C GLU A 309 8.27 -14.11 25.61
N GLU A 310 8.45 -14.70 26.79
CA GLU A 310 9.00 -14.01 27.96
C GLU A 310 10.38 -13.41 27.63
N GLY A 311 10.54 -12.11 27.89
CA GLY A 311 11.80 -11.41 27.69
C GLY A 311 12.08 -10.95 26.26
N LYS A 312 11.23 -11.29 25.27
CA LYS A 312 11.31 -10.71 23.90
C LYS A 312 10.57 -9.37 23.77
N GLY A 313 9.89 -8.94 24.84
CA GLY A 313 9.17 -7.68 24.91
C GLY A 313 7.74 -7.78 24.34
N PRO A 314 6.96 -6.70 24.50
CA PRO A 314 5.56 -6.70 24.13
C PRO A 314 5.38 -6.73 22.62
N MET A 315 4.22 -7.23 22.20
CA MET A 315 3.73 -7.12 20.84
C MET A 315 3.88 -5.68 20.31
N PRO A 316 4.45 -5.49 19.10
CA PRO A 316 4.67 -4.17 18.55
C PRO A 316 3.35 -3.50 18.15
N ALA A 317 3.33 -2.17 18.16
CA ALA A 317 2.20 -1.37 17.69
C ALA A 317 2.16 -1.36 16.14
N LEU A 318 1.59 -2.41 15.55
CA LEU A 318 1.43 -2.58 14.11
C LEU A 318 -0.02 -2.94 13.77
N VAL A 319 -0.44 -2.61 12.55
CA VAL A 319 -1.74 -3.04 12.03
C VAL A 319 -1.90 -4.55 12.13
N GLU A 320 -0.89 -5.33 11.70
CA GLU A 320 -0.93 -6.80 11.79
C GLU A 320 -1.11 -7.30 13.23
N SER A 321 -0.47 -6.65 14.20
CA SER A 321 -0.66 -6.97 15.62
C SER A 321 -2.09 -6.68 16.09
N ALA A 322 -2.68 -5.57 15.65
CA ALA A 322 -4.08 -5.25 15.93
C ALA A 322 -5.05 -6.25 15.30
N LEU A 323 -4.83 -6.65 14.04
CA LEU A 323 -5.67 -7.64 13.36
C LEU A 323 -5.56 -9.01 14.02
N GLN A 324 -4.35 -9.50 14.29
CA GLN A 324 -4.16 -10.85 14.85
C GLN A 324 -4.67 -10.96 16.29
N SER A 325 -4.46 -9.93 17.12
CA SER A 325 -5.04 -9.89 18.47
C SER A 325 -6.57 -9.83 18.43
N ALA A 326 -7.15 -9.08 17.49
CA ALA A 326 -8.58 -9.02 17.26
C ALA A 326 -9.17 -10.38 16.82
N GLN A 327 -8.53 -11.07 15.88
CA GLN A 327 -8.94 -12.41 15.44
C GLN A 327 -8.89 -13.42 16.60
N CYS A 328 -7.85 -13.35 17.44
CA CYS A 328 -7.72 -14.17 18.64
C CYS A 328 -8.85 -13.88 19.64
N ALA A 329 -9.10 -12.61 19.97
CA ALA A 329 -10.17 -12.21 20.89
C ALA A 329 -11.55 -12.62 20.36
N ALA A 330 -11.85 -12.35 19.08
CA ALA A 330 -13.10 -12.73 18.43
C ALA A 330 -13.36 -14.24 18.50
N HIS A 331 -12.33 -15.05 18.21
CA HIS A 331 -12.42 -16.50 18.32
C HIS A 331 -12.72 -16.95 19.76
N ASN A 332 -12.03 -16.36 20.73
CA ASN A 332 -12.12 -16.77 22.13
C ASN A 332 -13.42 -16.29 22.80
N VAL A 333 -13.99 -15.15 22.39
CA VAL A 333 -15.34 -14.72 22.79
C VAL A 333 -16.37 -15.76 22.34
N LEU A 334 -16.32 -16.20 21.08
CA LEU A 334 -17.24 -17.22 20.56
C LEU A 334 -17.01 -18.59 21.21
N ALA A 335 -15.76 -18.95 21.50
CA ALA A 335 -15.45 -20.18 22.22
C ALA A 335 -16.04 -20.17 23.64
N ASP A 336 -16.00 -19.04 24.34
CA ASP A 336 -16.59 -18.90 25.67
C ASP A 336 -18.11 -18.97 25.65
N ILE A 337 -18.76 -18.36 24.65
CA ILE A 337 -20.22 -18.48 24.45
C ILE A 337 -20.61 -19.95 24.22
N ASP A 338 -19.79 -20.70 23.49
CA ASP A 338 -20.05 -22.10 23.14
C ASP A 338 -19.57 -23.12 24.20
N GLY A 339 -18.85 -22.68 25.24
CA GLY A 339 -18.19 -23.58 26.20
C GLY A 339 -17.09 -24.44 25.59
N LYS A 340 -16.41 -23.95 24.54
CA LYS A 340 -15.33 -24.64 23.82
C LYS A 340 -13.95 -24.19 24.30
N ASN A 341 -12.94 -24.95 23.92
CA ASN A 341 -11.54 -24.61 24.21
C ASN A 341 -11.12 -23.34 23.45
N LYS A 342 -10.49 -22.40 24.18
CA LYS A 342 -9.88 -21.20 23.63
C LYS A 342 -8.60 -21.51 22.85
N LYS A 343 -8.17 -20.57 22.00
CA LYS A 343 -6.91 -20.64 21.26
C LYS A 343 -5.95 -19.52 21.68
N PRO A 344 -4.69 -19.84 22.00
CA PRO A 344 -3.71 -18.84 22.38
C PRO A 344 -3.30 -17.98 21.17
N MET A 345 -2.94 -16.74 21.46
CA MET A 345 -2.44 -15.76 20.51
C MET A 345 -1.11 -16.21 19.94
N LYS A 346 -1.02 -16.19 18.60
CA LYS A 346 0.21 -16.48 17.86
C LYS A 346 0.52 -15.30 16.96
N LEU A 347 1.60 -14.59 17.27
CA LEU A 347 2.02 -13.44 16.50
C LEU A 347 2.88 -13.89 15.31
N ASN A 348 2.43 -13.61 14.10
CA ASN A 348 3.17 -13.87 12.87
C ASN A 348 3.19 -12.61 12.00
N LEU A 349 4.24 -11.80 12.11
CA LEU A 349 4.37 -10.54 11.37
C LEU A 349 4.93 -10.81 9.97
N HIS A 350 4.19 -10.42 8.94
CA HIS A 350 4.56 -10.69 7.55
C HIS A 350 5.57 -9.69 7.02
N GLY A 351 5.57 -8.44 7.49
CA GLY A 351 6.59 -7.49 7.11
C GLY A 351 6.26 -6.05 7.40
N VAL A 352 7.17 -5.17 7.01
CA VAL A 352 7.01 -3.72 7.14
C VAL A 352 7.43 -3.03 5.86
N MET A 353 6.64 -2.02 5.48
CA MET A 353 6.86 -1.17 4.33
C MET A 353 6.80 0.28 4.78
N VAL A 354 7.79 1.07 4.36
CA VAL A 354 7.92 2.48 4.73
C VAL A 354 8.02 3.28 3.45
N SER A 355 7.04 4.15 3.21
CA SER A 355 7.07 5.09 2.10
C SER A 355 8.01 6.26 2.38
N ILE A 356 8.56 6.86 1.35
CA ILE A 356 9.33 8.10 1.41
C ILE A 356 8.80 9.01 0.31
N GLY A 357 7.67 9.62 0.62
CA GLY A 357 6.81 10.28 -0.37
C GLY A 357 6.18 9.27 -1.35
N SER A 358 5.58 9.77 -2.43
CA SER A 358 4.89 8.95 -3.44
C SER A 358 5.76 8.13 -4.40
N ARG A 359 7.09 8.24 -4.33
CA ARG A 359 8.01 7.74 -5.38
C ARG A 359 9.06 6.76 -4.92
N TYR A 360 9.21 6.59 -3.61
CA TYR A 360 10.22 5.70 -3.06
C TYR A 360 9.67 5.04 -1.81
N ALA A 361 10.08 3.80 -1.58
CA ALA A 361 9.77 3.06 -0.36
C ALA A 361 10.87 2.04 -0.11
N VAL A 362 10.91 1.53 1.12
CA VAL A 362 11.70 0.35 1.49
C VAL A 362 10.76 -0.68 2.11
N ALA A 363 10.99 -1.95 1.81
CA ALA A 363 10.11 -3.02 2.23
C ALA A 363 10.89 -4.27 2.64
N LYS A 364 10.55 -4.81 3.82
CA LYS A 364 10.98 -6.12 4.28
C LYS A 364 9.76 -6.98 4.53
N VAL A 365 9.55 -7.97 3.67
CA VAL A 365 8.50 -8.98 3.81
C VAL A 365 9.14 -10.36 4.00
N SER A 366 8.56 -11.18 4.87
CA SER A 366 8.96 -12.55 5.15
C SER A 366 8.81 -13.41 3.89
N GLY A 367 9.83 -14.22 3.59
CA GLY A 367 9.89 -15.01 2.35
C GLY A 367 10.23 -14.23 1.08
N MET A 368 10.28 -12.89 1.11
CA MET A 368 10.66 -12.05 -0.03
C MET A 368 12.06 -11.44 0.13
N PRO A 369 12.78 -11.17 -0.99
CA PRO A 369 13.99 -10.36 -0.95
C PRO A 369 13.66 -8.93 -0.45
N GLN A 370 14.67 -8.26 0.09
CA GLN A 370 14.55 -6.86 0.52
C GLN A 370 14.28 -5.97 -0.70
N LEU A 371 13.16 -5.25 -0.72
CA LEU A 371 12.76 -4.41 -1.84
C LEU A 371 12.97 -2.93 -1.54
N SER A 372 13.21 -2.15 -2.59
CA SER A 372 13.34 -0.69 -2.50
C SER A 372 12.84 -0.01 -3.77
N GLY A 373 12.47 1.26 -3.68
CA GLY A 373 12.00 2.05 -4.82
C GLY A 373 10.62 1.61 -5.30
N TYR A 374 10.43 1.50 -6.62
CA TYR A 374 9.12 1.26 -7.21
C TYR A 374 8.46 -0.06 -6.78
N LEU A 375 9.23 -1.16 -6.68
CA LEU A 375 8.69 -2.45 -6.25
C LEU A 375 8.19 -2.41 -4.80
N ALA A 376 8.92 -1.74 -3.90
CA ALA A 376 8.49 -1.55 -2.52
C ALA A 376 7.25 -0.63 -2.44
N THR A 377 7.18 0.38 -3.30
CA THR A 377 6.04 1.32 -3.36
C THR A 377 4.78 0.60 -3.83
N ALA A 378 4.89 -0.23 -4.88
CA ALA A 378 3.79 -1.06 -5.36
C ALA A 378 3.32 -2.04 -4.27
N LEU A 379 4.25 -2.68 -3.56
CA LEU A 379 3.92 -3.62 -2.49
C LEU A 379 3.19 -2.94 -1.32
N LYS A 380 3.58 -1.72 -0.94
CA LYS A 380 2.86 -0.92 0.06
C LYS A 380 1.40 -0.68 -0.37
N HIS A 381 1.16 -0.27 -1.62
CA HIS A 381 -0.21 -0.11 -2.11
C HIS A 381 -0.99 -1.43 -2.15
N ILE A 382 -0.36 -2.55 -2.54
CA ILE A 382 -1.00 -3.87 -2.56
C ILE A 382 -1.45 -4.29 -1.17
N VAL A 383 -0.61 -4.09 -0.14
CA VAL A 383 -0.97 -4.45 1.24
C VAL A 383 -2.10 -3.57 1.78
N ASN A 384 -2.12 -2.28 1.46
CA ASN A 384 -3.24 -1.42 1.80
C ASN A 384 -4.54 -1.88 1.11
N MET A 385 -4.49 -2.23 -0.18
CA MET A 385 -5.65 -2.80 -0.89
C MET A 385 -6.08 -4.15 -0.33
N HIS A 386 -5.15 -4.99 0.13
CA HIS A 386 -5.45 -6.26 0.79
C HIS A 386 -6.22 -6.05 2.09
N TYR A 387 -5.82 -5.09 2.93
CA TYR A 387 -6.55 -4.71 4.12
C TYR A 387 -7.98 -4.22 3.79
N LEU A 388 -8.10 -3.31 2.82
CA LEU A 388 -9.39 -2.76 2.39
C LEU A 388 -10.33 -3.83 1.81
N PHE A 389 -9.77 -4.81 1.09
CA PHE A 389 -10.52 -5.98 0.64
C PHE A 389 -11.14 -6.74 1.81
N GLY A 390 -10.38 -6.90 2.90
CA GLY A 390 -10.82 -7.60 4.10
C GLY A 390 -12.03 -6.94 4.74
N ILE A 391 -12.07 -5.61 4.82
CA ILE A 391 -13.14 -4.89 5.53
C ILE A 391 -14.35 -4.52 4.65
N GLY A 392 -14.18 -4.28 3.34
CA GLY A 392 -15.28 -3.84 2.47
C GLY A 392 -15.14 -4.21 1.00
N GLY A 393 -14.29 -5.19 0.68
CA GLY A 393 -14.21 -5.80 -0.65
C GLY A 393 -13.70 -4.86 -1.75
N PHE A 394 -14.11 -5.15 -3.00
CA PHE A 394 -13.62 -4.43 -4.18
C PHE A 394 -14.04 -2.96 -4.23
N THR A 395 -15.14 -2.60 -3.59
CA THR A 395 -15.63 -1.21 -3.58
C THR A 395 -14.63 -0.29 -2.90
N LEU A 396 -14.12 -0.67 -1.72
CA LEU A 396 -13.11 0.12 -1.01
C LEU A 396 -11.76 0.13 -1.72
N ILE A 397 -11.39 -0.95 -2.42
CA ILE A 397 -10.20 -0.96 -3.28
C ILE A 397 -10.34 0.08 -4.40
N ALA A 398 -11.50 0.11 -5.07
CA ALA A 398 -11.74 1.04 -6.17
C ALA A 398 -11.64 2.50 -5.70
N GLU A 399 -12.16 2.81 -4.52
CA GLU A 399 -12.04 4.13 -3.91
C GLU A 399 -10.62 4.47 -3.50
N TYR A 400 -9.91 3.54 -2.90
CA TYR A 400 -8.50 3.74 -2.57
C TYR A 400 -7.69 4.02 -3.84
N ILE A 401 -7.87 3.24 -4.91
CA ILE A 401 -7.24 3.52 -6.21
C ILE A 401 -7.63 4.91 -6.72
N ASN A 402 -8.90 5.28 -6.56
CA ASN A 402 -9.39 6.59 -6.97
C ASN A 402 -8.69 7.73 -6.24
N HIS A 403 -8.61 7.68 -4.92
CA HIS A 403 -8.00 8.75 -4.13
C HIS A 403 -6.47 8.75 -4.18
N GLN A 404 -5.85 7.56 -4.18
CA GLN A 404 -4.40 7.43 -4.13
C GLN A 404 -3.76 7.60 -5.49
N LEU A 405 -4.28 6.91 -6.52
CA LEU A 405 -3.62 6.80 -7.80
C LEU A 405 -4.19 7.78 -8.84
N LEU A 406 -5.50 7.99 -8.86
CA LEU A 406 -6.19 8.76 -9.91
C LEU A 406 -6.37 10.25 -9.59
N HIS A 407 -6.83 10.56 -8.38
CA HIS A 407 -7.27 11.89 -7.95
C HIS A 407 -6.50 12.37 -6.72
N ASN A 408 -5.17 12.27 -6.75
CA ASN A 408 -4.32 12.90 -5.74
C ASN A 408 -4.10 14.39 -6.04
N THR A 409 -4.00 15.20 -4.99
CA THR A 409 -3.92 16.67 -5.06
C THR A 409 -2.65 17.16 -5.75
N ARG A 410 -1.55 16.41 -5.66
CA ARG A 410 -0.24 16.80 -6.23
C ARG A 410 0.02 16.31 -7.66
N LYS A 411 -0.87 15.48 -8.23
CA LYS A 411 -0.67 14.76 -9.52
C LYS A 411 0.69 14.04 -9.61
N SER A 412 1.25 13.64 -8.47
CA SER A 412 2.68 13.31 -8.33
C SER A 412 2.98 11.82 -8.16
N THR A 413 1.97 10.95 -8.19
CA THR A 413 2.17 9.49 -8.10
C THR A 413 2.85 8.95 -9.34
N PHE A 414 3.69 7.93 -9.14
CA PHE A 414 4.32 7.19 -10.24
C PHE A 414 3.29 6.63 -11.23
N LEU A 415 2.15 6.15 -10.72
CA LEU A 415 1.08 5.57 -11.52
C LEU A 415 0.08 6.61 -12.05
N GLY A 416 -0.02 7.81 -11.47
CA GLY A 416 -1.02 8.82 -11.86
C GLY A 416 -1.09 9.07 -13.37
N PRO A 417 0.05 9.36 -14.05
CA PRO A 417 0.06 9.54 -15.50
C PRO A 417 -0.46 8.33 -16.30
N HIS A 418 -0.31 7.12 -15.77
CA HIS A 418 -0.72 5.87 -16.41
C HIS A 418 -2.23 5.56 -16.21
N PHE A 419 -2.81 6.03 -15.10
CA PHE A 419 -4.17 5.70 -14.68
C PHE A 419 -5.21 6.79 -14.98
N THR A 420 -4.83 8.05 -15.22
CA THR A 420 -5.82 9.11 -15.51
C THR A 420 -6.79 8.73 -16.63
N ALA A 421 -8.10 8.98 -16.41
CA ALA A 421 -9.25 8.54 -17.20
C ALA A 421 -9.24 8.88 -18.71
N LYS A 422 -8.23 9.61 -19.19
CA LYS A 422 -8.03 9.91 -20.63
C LYS A 422 -7.33 8.79 -21.41
N SER A 423 -6.84 7.73 -20.75
CA SER A 423 -6.16 6.61 -21.40
C SER A 423 -6.98 5.32 -21.26
N ALA A 424 -7.98 5.14 -22.14
CA ALA A 424 -8.65 3.84 -22.34
C ALA A 424 -7.64 2.70 -22.60
N ASN A 425 -6.42 3.05 -23.00
CA ASN A 425 -5.31 2.16 -23.29
C ASN A 425 -4.74 1.43 -22.07
N PHE A 426 -4.99 1.87 -20.83
CA PHE A 426 -4.52 1.14 -19.64
C PHE A 426 -5.25 -0.20 -19.48
N TRP A 427 -6.54 -0.26 -19.81
CA TRP A 427 -7.32 -1.50 -19.75
C TRP A 427 -6.85 -2.57 -20.75
N LEU A 428 -6.04 -2.17 -21.72
CA LEU A 428 -5.38 -3.09 -22.64
C LEU A 428 -4.12 -3.75 -22.02
N VAL A 429 -3.66 -3.32 -20.84
CA VAL A 429 -2.44 -3.84 -20.22
C VAL A 429 -2.60 -5.30 -19.76
N PRO A 430 -3.67 -5.71 -19.05
CA PRO A 430 -3.89 -7.13 -18.74
C PRO A 430 -3.98 -7.99 -20.00
N LEU A 431 -4.69 -7.50 -21.02
CA LEU A 431 -4.79 -8.15 -22.32
C LEU A 431 -3.41 -8.30 -22.99
N ARG A 432 -2.58 -7.25 -22.97
CA ARG A 432 -1.22 -7.24 -23.51
C ARG A 432 -0.32 -8.24 -22.80
N LEU A 433 -0.36 -8.29 -21.46
CA LEU A 433 0.43 -9.21 -20.67
C LEU A 433 0.02 -10.67 -20.93
N TYR A 434 -1.29 -10.93 -20.99
CA TYR A 434 -1.83 -12.25 -21.31
C TYR A 434 -1.44 -12.69 -22.72
N LEU A 435 -1.60 -11.81 -23.72
CA LEU A 435 -1.19 -12.07 -25.10
C LEU A 435 0.32 -12.35 -25.19
N GLY A 436 1.13 -11.58 -24.46
CA GLY A 436 2.57 -11.81 -24.39
C GLY A 436 2.94 -13.16 -23.77
N TYR A 437 2.27 -13.55 -22.68
CA TYR A 437 2.44 -14.88 -22.07
C TYR A 437 2.11 -16.00 -23.07
N MET A 438 0.99 -15.90 -23.78
CA MET A 438 0.59 -16.91 -24.76
C MET A 438 1.61 -17.09 -25.89
N TRP A 439 2.17 -16.00 -26.41
CA TRP A 439 3.23 -16.06 -27.43
C TRP A 439 4.52 -16.71 -26.91
N VAL A 440 4.95 -16.39 -25.67
CA VAL A 440 6.11 -17.05 -25.06
C VAL A 440 5.85 -18.54 -24.89
N MET A 441 4.69 -18.92 -24.37
CA MET A 441 4.36 -20.33 -24.16
C MET A 441 4.29 -21.10 -25.47
N SER A 442 3.71 -20.52 -26.53
CA SER A 442 3.69 -21.15 -27.87
C SER A 442 5.09 -21.40 -28.43
N GLY A 443 5.99 -20.42 -28.30
CA GLY A 443 7.38 -20.58 -28.75
C GLY A 443 8.16 -21.62 -27.95
N LEU A 444 7.97 -21.65 -26.61
CA LEU A 444 8.61 -22.63 -25.73
C LEU A 444 8.10 -24.06 -25.98
N GLU A 445 6.79 -24.21 -26.24
CA GLU A 445 6.20 -25.49 -26.59
C GLU A 445 6.79 -26.04 -27.90
N LYS A 446 6.90 -25.19 -28.93
CA LYS A 446 7.56 -25.57 -30.21
C LYS A 446 9.02 -25.96 -30.01
N TYR A 447 9.75 -25.21 -29.19
CA TYR A 447 11.12 -25.58 -28.82
C TYR A 447 11.19 -26.96 -28.15
N HIS A 448 10.32 -27.24 -27.18
CA HIS A 448 10.27 -28.52 -26.47
C HIS A 448 9.87 -29.68 -27.40
N ASN A 449 8.98 -29.42 -28.36
CA ASN A 449 8.53 -30.37 -29.38
C ASN A 449 9.57 -30.60 -30.49
N GLY A 450 10.83 -30.18 -30.29
CA GLY A 450 11.93 -30.55 -31.19
C GLY A 450 12.01 -29.72 -32.48
N TRP A 451 11.37 -28.55 -32.56
CA TRP A 451 11.44 -27.64 -33.73
C TRP A 451 12.87 -27.11 -34.01
N PHE A 452 13.85 -27.43 -33.17
CA PHE A 452 15.27 -27.11 -33.40
C PHE A 452 16.07 -28.30 -33.92
N GLN A 453 15.49 -29.49 -33.91
CA GLN A 453 16.17 -30.77 -34.14
C GLN A 453 15.57 -31.52 -35.34
N TYR A 454 14.25 -31.44 -35.52
CA TYR A 454 13.52 -32.16 -36.56
C TYR A 454 12.79 -31.18 -37.48
N GLN A 455 12.71 -31.50 -38.77
CA GLN A 455 11.89 -30.73 -39.71
C GLN A 455 10.41 -30.96 -39.39
N MET A 456 9.69 -29.88 -39.10
CA MET A 456 8.28 -29.95 -38.70
C MET A 456 7.34 -29.31 -39.72
N LEU A 457 7.86 -28.64 -40.76
CA LEU A 457 7.05 -27.97 -41.78
C LEU A 457 7.03 -28.80 -43.07
N ALA A 458 5.82 -29.01 -43.59
CA ALA A 458 5.56 -29.83 -44.79
C ALA A 458 4.78 -29.05 -45.86
N GLY A 459 5.14 -29.29 -47.13
CA GLY A 459 4.48 -28.75 -48.33
C GLY A 459 3.55 -29.75 -49.01
N THR A 460 3.19 -29.49 -50.28
CA THR A 460 2.27 -30.35 -51.05
C THR A 460 2.83 -31.76 -51.32
N ALA A 461 4.14 -31.89 -51.53
CA ALA A 461 4.80 -33.15 -51.88
C ALA A 461 5.01 -34.10 -50.68
N ASP A 462 4.93 -33.60 -49.46
CA ASP A 462 5.21 -34.33 -48.22
C ASP A 462 3.95 -34.97 -47.60
N ALA A 463 2.80 -34.90 -48.29
CA ALA A 463 1.50 -35.39 -47.81
C ALA A 463 1.46 -36.93 -47.55
N ALA A 464 2.48 -37.68 -47.97
CA ALA A 464 2.55 -39.13 -47.83
C ALA A 464 3.46 -39.63 -46.68
N SER A 465 4.15 -38.75 -45.94
CA SER A 465 5.18 -39.14 -44.96
C SER A 465 4.86 -38.75 -43.51
N GLY A 466 4.03 -39.56 -42.82
CA GLY A 466 4.09 -39.75 -41.35
C GLY A 466 3.58 -38.62 -40.44
N ALA A 467 2.95 -39.02 -39.33
CA ALA A 467 2.09 -38.21 -38.45
C ALA A 467 2.76 -37.11 -37.58
N SER A 468 3.97 -36.64 -37.90
CA SER A 468 4.71 -35.67 -37.07
C SER A 468 5.00 -34.31 -37.73
N MET A 469 4.62 -34.10 -38.99
CA MET A 469 4.82 -32.82 -39.69
C MET A 469 3.55 -31.98 -39.74
N MET A 470 3.69 -30.68 -39.51
CA MET A 470 2.65 -29.67 -39.63
C MET A 470 2.45 -29.31 -41.11
N GLN A 471 1.27 -29.63 -41.65
CA GLN A 471 0.90 -29.30 -43.01
C GLN A 471 0.59 -27.81 -43.14
N LEU A 472 1.33 -27.10 -43.99
CA LEU A 472 1.19 -25.65 -44.20
C LEU A 472 0.23 -25.28 -45.35
N ILE A 473 -0.31 -26.28 -46.04
CA ILE A 473 -1.23 -26.10 -47.17
C ILE A 473 -2.47 -26.94 -46.91
N SER A 474 -3.62 -26.27 -46.84
CA SER A 474 -4.94 -26.88 -46.66
C SER A 474 -5.87 -26.52 -47.82
N ASP A 475 -7.09 -27.07 -47.84
CA ASP A 475 -8.11 -26.81 -48.88
C ASP A 475 -8.49 -25.32 -49.03
N HIS A 476 -8.14 -24.49 -48.05
CA HIS A 476 -8.44 -23.05 -48.01
C HIS A 476 -7.24 -22.16 -48.33
N THR A 477 -6.06 -22.74 -48.60
CA THR A 477 -4.83 -21.99 -48.84
C THR A 477 -4.82 -21.38 -50.26
N PRO A 478 -4.66 -20.06 -50.43
CA PRO A 478 -4.62 -19.43 -51.75
C PRO A 478 -3.44 -19.96 -52.60
N GLY A 479 -3.67 -20.16 -53.91
CA GLY A 479 -2.66 -20.76 -54.80
C GLY A 479 -1.33 -20.00 -54.87
N TRP A 480 -1.34 -18.67 -54.75
CA TRP A 480 -0.12 -17.86 -54.67
C TRP A 480 0.67 -18.12 -53.38
N TYR A 481 -0.02 -18.42 -52.27
CA TYR A 481 0.61 -18.71 -50.98
C TYR A 481 1.16 -20.13 -50.97
N ALA A 482 0.42 -21.09 -51.53
CA ALA A 482 0.89 -22.46 -51.72
C ALA A 482 2.21 -22.49 -52.52
N TRP A 483 2.32 -21.68 -53.58
CA TRP A 483 3.57 -21.52 -54.31
C TRP A 483 4.74 -21.01 -53.44
N ILE A 484 4.49 -20.04 -52.56
CA ILE A 484 5.50 -19.53 -51.62
C ILE A 484 5.93 -20.63 -50.64
N VAL A 485 4.98 -21.41 -50.12
CA VAL A 485 5.25 -22.50 -49.18
C VAL A 485 6.17 -23.54 -49.83
N ASP A 486 5.81 -24.05 -51.00
CA ASP A 486 6.56 -25.11 -51.69
C ASP A 486 7.90 -24.62 -52.26
N THR A 487 7.96 -23.38 -52.74
CA THR A 487 9.16 -22.85 -53.42
C THR A 487 10.18 -22.27 -52.45
N ILE A 488 9.74 -21.67 -51.35
CA ILE A 488 10.59 -20.86 -50.46
C ILE A 488 10.67 -21.45 -49.06
N LEU A 489 9.53 -21.77 -48.42
CA LEU A 489 9.51 -22.19 -47.02
C LEU A 489 10.00 -23.61 -46.83
N VAL A 490 9.46 -24.58 -47.58
CA VAL A 490 9.78 -26.01 -47.41
C VAL A 490 11.25 -26.32 -47.70
N PRO A 491 11.88 -25.79 -48.78
CA PRO A 491 13.31 -25.99 -49.02
C PRO A 491 14.22 -25.43 -47.92
N ASN A 492 13.71 -24.48 -47.13
CA ASN A 492 14.41 -23.83 -46.04
C ASN A 492 13.71 -24.07 -44.68
N ALA A 493 12.96 -25.17 -44.54
CA ALA A 493 12.04 -25.39 -43.43
C ALA A 493 12.70 -25.21 -42.06
N MET A 494 13.92 -25.73 -41.91
CA MET A 494 14.69 -25.65 -40.68
C MET A 494 15.04 -24.21 -40.25
N LEU A 495 15.28 -23.32 -41.21
CA LEU A 495 15.55 -21.91 -40.95
C LEU A 495 14.26 -21.21 -40.54
N PHE A 496 13.18 -21.39 -41.31
CA PHE A 496 11.89 -20.75 -41.06
C PHE A 496 11.25 -21.19 -39.74
N GLN A 497 11.30 -22.47 -39.39
CA GLN A 497 10.74 -22.96 -38.12
C GLN A 497 11.50 -22.39 -36.89
N LYS A 498 12.83 -22.23 -36.98
CA LYS A 498 13.62 -21.55 -35.94
C LYS A 498 13.26 -20.08 -35.84
N LEU A 499 13.10 -19.39 -36.98
CA LEU A 499 12.67 -18.00 -37.03
C LEU A 499 11.27 -17.81 -36.41
N ILE A 500 10.34 -18.73 -36.66
CA ILE A 500 9.01 -18.72 -36.03
C ILE A 500 9.17 -18.77 -34.50
N VAL A 501 9.89 -19.75 -33.95
CA VAL A 501 10.09 -19.87 -32.50
C VAL A 501 10.72 -18.60 -31.89
N PHE A 502 11.77 -18.06 -32.52
CA PHE A 502 12.40 -16.82 -32.04
C PHE A 502 11.45 -15.63 -32.10
N THR A 503 10.63 -15.54 -33.16
CA THR A 503 9.67 -14.45 -33.34
C THR A 503 8.55 -14.53 -32.30
N GLU A 504 8.04 -15.72 -31.99
CA GLU A 504 6.99 -15.92 -30.98
C GLU A 504 7.48 -15.56 -29.58
N VAL A 505 8.65 -16.06 -29.19
CA VAL A 505 9.25 -15.69 -27.89
C VAL A 505 9.57 -14.18 -27.86
N GLY A 506 10.09 -13.63 -28.95
CA GLY A 506 10.44 -12.21 -29.07
C GLY A 506 9.22 -11.29 -28.95
N ILE A 507 8.13 -11.58 -29.66
CA ILE A 507 6.84 -10.87 -29.53
C ILE A 507 6.34 -10.98 -28.11
N GLY A 508 6.35 -12.20 -27.55
CA GLY A 508 5.86 -12.45 -26.20
C GLY A 508 6.57 -11.61 -25.14
N LEU A 509 7.91 -11.59 -25.16
CA LEU A 509 8.73 -10.78 -24.27
C LEU A 509 8.52 -9.27 -24.49
N ALA A 510 8.41 -8.83 -25.75
CA ALA A 510 8.16 -7.44 -26.11
C ALA A 510 6.80 -6.95 -25.58
N LEU A 511 5.75 -7.76 -25.70
CA LEU A 511 4.42 -7.47 -25.17
C LEU A 511 4.40 -7.50 -23.63
N ILE A 512 5.09 -8.44 -22.98
CA ILE A 512 5.19 -8.49 -21.52
C ILE A 512 5.87 -7.23 -20.98
N ALA A 513 7.05 -6.89 -21.53
CA ALA A 513 7.79 -5.69 -21.15
C ALA A 513 7.09 -4.39 -21.55
N GLY A 514 6.18 -4.44 -22.53
CA GLY A 514 5.57 -3.28 -23.15
C GLY A 514 6.57 -2.43 -23.92
N LEU A 515 7.53 -3.08 -24.60
CA LEU A 515 8.57 -2.48 -25.43
C LEU A 515 8.27 -2.75 -26.90
N PHE A 516 8.20 -1.70 -27.71
CA PHE A 516 7.76 -1.75 -29.11
C PHE A 516 6.43 -2.48 -29.29
N THR A 517 5.48 -2.24 -28.37
CA THR A 517 4.20 -2.96 -28.29
C THR A 517 3.43 -2.91 -29.61
N PHE A 518 3.44 -1.76 -30.29
CA PHE A 518 2.78 -1.61 -31.59
C PHE A 518 3.38 -2.55 -32.65
N ILE A 519 4.72 -2.63 -32.71
CA ILE A 519 5.42 -3.47 -33.69
C ILE A 519 5.19 -4.94 -33.36
N ALA A 520 5.36 -5.33 -32.09
CA ALA A 520 5.14 -6.69 -31.63
C ALA A 520 3.70 -7.16 -31.92
N ALA A 521 2.71 -6.31 -31.65
CA ALA A 521 1.32 -6.58 -31.95
C ALA A 521 1.04 -6.67 -33.46
N ALA A 522 1.63 -5.79 -34.28
CA ALA A 522 1.49 -5.83 -35.74
C ALA A 522 2.11 -7.10 -36.35
N VAL A 523 3.27 -7.54 -35.84
CA VAL A 523 3.89 -8.81 -36.26
C VAL A 523 3.00 -9.99 -35.82
N GLY A 524 2.44 -9.93 -34.60
CA GLY A 524 1.47 -10.92 -34.12
C GLY A 524 0.23 -11.01 -35.01
N VAL A 525 -0.31 -9.89 -35.48
CA VAL A 525 -1.40 -9.84 -36.47
C VAL A 525 -0.99 -10.54 -37.77
N ALA A 526 0.19 -10.19 -38.32
CA ALA A 526 0.69 -10.78 -39.56
C ALA A 526 0.89 -12.30 -39.43
N MET A 527 1.42 -12.77 -38.30
CA MET A 527 1.58 -14.20 -38.03
C MET A 527 0.25 -14.94 -37.89
N ASN A 528 -0.75 -14.35 -37.22
CA ASN A 528 -2.07 -14.95 -37.11
C ASN A 528 -2.75 -15.07 -38.49
N ILE A 529 -2.65 -14.04 -39.33
CA ILE A 529 -3.12 -14.11 -40.71
C ILE A 529 -2.39 -15.24 -41.46
N ASN A 530 -1.08 -15.36 -41.28
CA ASN A 530 -0.29 -16.43 -41.89
C ASN A 530 -0.77 -17.82 -41.45
N PHE A 531 -1.07 -18.03 -40.16
CA PHE A 531 -1.61 -19.29 -39.66
C PHE A 531 -3.02 -19.60 -40.18
N ILE A 532 -3.89 -18.58 -40.27
CA ILE A 532 -5.23 -18.73 -40.86
C ILE A 532 -5.10 -19.17 -42.33
N LEU A 533 -4.17 -18.58 -43.10
CA LEU A 533 -3.95 -18.90 -44.51
C LEU A 533 -3.31 -20.29 -44.72
N SER A 534 -2.44 -20.73 -43.82
CA SER A 534 -1.73 -22.01 -43.96
C SER A 534 -2.50 -23.21 -43.41
N THR A 535 -3.07 -23.07 -42.21
CA THR A 535 -3.59 -24.21 -41.42
C THR A 535 -5.10 -24.17 -41.20
N GLY A 536 -5.76 -23.06 -41.53
CA GLY A 536 -7.20 -22.88 -41.31
C GLY A 536 -7.60 -22.74 -39.83
N LEU A 537 -6.63 -22.56 -38.91
CA LEU A 537 -6.90 -22.35 -37.49
C LEU A 537 -7.61 -21.01 -37.25
N ASN A 538 -8.82 -21.08 -36.71
CA ASN A 538 -9.76 -19.96 -36.56
C ASN A 538 -9.66 -19.26 -35.19
N ASP A 539 -8.45 -18.93 -34.74
CA ASP A 539 -8.21 -18.18 -33.49
C ASP A 539 -8.39 -16.66 -33.69
N TYR A 540 -9.59 -16.27 -34.15
CA TYR A 540 -9.91 -14.86 -34.44
C TYR A 540 -9.78 -13.93 -33.23
N TRP A 541 -9.85 -14.47 -32.01
CA TRP A 541 -9.67 -13.68 -30.80
C TRP A 541 -8.22 -13.22 -30.62
N PHE A 542 -7.21 -14.01 -31.02
CA PHE A 542 -5.80 -13.60 -30.97
C PHE A 542 -5.54 -12.44 -31.92
N LEU A 543 -6.15 -12.48 -33.10
CA LEU A 543 -6.11 -11.40 -34.08
C LEU A 543 -6.74 -10.12 -33.50
N ALA A 544 -7.95 -10.20 -32.94
CA ALA A 544 -8.62 -9.07 -32.32
C ALA A 544 -7.84 -8.51 -31.12
N ALA A 545 -7.28 -9.37 -30.27
CA ALA A 545 -6.45 -8.99 -29.13
C ALA A 545 -5.16 -8.29 -29.56
N SER A 546 -4.51 -8.78 -30.62
CA SER A 546 -3.30 -8.18 -31.20
C SER A 546 -3.62 -6.81 -31.78
N ILE A 547 -4.71 -6.66 -32.54
CA ILE A 547 -5.17 -5.36 -33.05
C ILE A 547 -5.47 -4.39 -31.89
N ALA A 548 -6.17 -4.84 -30.85
CA ALA A 548 -6.45 -4.02 -29.68
C ALA A 548 -5.16 -3.54 -29.00
N CYS A 549 -4.15 -4.41 -28.85
CA CYS A 549 -2.86 -4.05 -28.26
C CYS A 549 -2.06 -3.00 -29.06
N MET A 550 -2.35 -2.83 -30.36
CA MET A 550 -1.79 -1.74 -31.17
C MET A 550 -2.28 -0.35 -30.70
N GLY A 551 -3.37 -0.28 -29.93
CA GLY A 551 -3.96 0.95 -29.40
C GLY A 551 -3.09 1.74 -28.40
N GLY A 552 -1.89 1.28 -28.09
CA GLY A 552 -0.93 2.02 -27.26
C GLY A 552 -0.84 1.55 -25.81
N ALA A 553 -1.21 0.30 -25.53
CA ALA A 553 -1.06 -0.34 -24.22
C ALA A 553 0.37 -0.23 -23.65
N GLY A 554 1.39 -0.27 -24.51
CA GLY A 554 2.79 -0.05 -24.15
C GLY A 554 3.06 1.33 -23.54
N ARG A 555 2.47 2.38 -24.12
CA ARG A 555 2.63 3.76 -23.64
C ARG A 555 1.82 4.00 -22.35
N ALA A 556 0.73 3.26 -22.20
CA ALA A 556 -0.12 3.30 -21.02
C ALA A 556 0.55 2.67 -19.81
N PHE A 557 1.26 1.53 -19.94
CA PHE A 557 2.03 0.93 -18.84
C PHE A 557 3.10 -0.04 -19.37
N GLY A 558 4.29 0.44 -19.72
CA GLY A 558 5.35 -0.37 -20.33
C GLY A 558 6.57 0.47 -20.69
N LEU A 559 7.63 -0.18 -21.19
CA LEU A 559 8.86 0.52 -21.58
C LEU A 559 8.65 1.55 -22.70
N ASP A 560 7.62 1.38 -23.54
CA ASP A 560 7.24 2.34 -24.58
C ASP A 560 6.93 3.74 -24.03
N HIS A 561 6.50 3.84 -22.76
CA HIS A 561 6.29 5.13 -22.10
C HIS A 561 7.57 5.98 -22.07
N TYR A 562 8.73 5.33 -21.90
CA TYR A 562 10.03 6.00 -21.78
C TYR A 562 10.78 5.99 -23.12
N VAL A 563 10.77 4.84 -23.81
CA VAL A 563 11.58 4.61 -25.01
C VAL A 563 11.04 5.40 -26.22
N ILE A 564 9.71 5.47 -26.42
CA ILE A 564 9.14 6.14 -27.59
C ILE A 564 9.40 7.66 -27.56
N PRO A 565 9.18 8.39 -26.45
CA PRO A 565 9.56 9.81 -26.38
C PRO A 565 11.07 10.03 -26.55
N PHE A 566 11.91 9.16 -25.97
CA PHE A 566 13.36 9.23 -26.12
C PHE A 566 13.78 9.12 -27.60
N LEU A 567 13.32 8.09 -28.31
CA LEU A 567 13.62 7.90 -29.73
C LEU A 567 13.11 9.06 -30.59
N ARG A 568 11.91 9.58 -30.31
CA ARG A 568 11.36 10.75 -31.00
C ARG A 568 12.22 12.01 -30.79
N ASN A 569 12.81 12.18 -29.61
CA ASN A 569 13.71 13.31 -29.33
C ASN A 569 15.06 13.14 -30.04
N VAL A 570 15.59 11.92 -30.12
CA VAL A 570 16.81 11.61 -30.87
C VAL A 570 16.62 11.86 -32.36
N THR A 571 15.53 11.36 -32.97
CA THR A 571 15.26 11.57 -34.39
C THR A 571 15.03 13.03 -34.74
N LYS A 572 14.33 13.80 -33.88
CA LYS A 572 14.18 15.26 -34.04
C LYS A 572 15.52 15.99 -34.01
N ARG A 573 16.44 15.63 -33.10
CA ARG A 573 17.79 16.23 -33.05
C ARG A 573 18.59 15.94 -34.32
N ILE A 574 18.48 14.73 -34.87
CA ILE A 574 19.17 14.34 -36.11
C ILE A 574 18.57 15.08 -37.32
N TRP A 575 17.25 15.29 -37.33
CA TRP A 575 16.55 15.94 -38.45
C TRP A 575 16.70 17.47 -38.45
N HIS A 576 16.83 18.11 -37.28
CA HIS A 576 17.08 19.55 -37.16
C HIS A 576 18.57 19.94 -37.25
N ASN A 577 19.51 19.00 -37.13
CA ASN A 577 20.94 19.22 -37.37
C ASN A 577 21.37 18.85 -38.81
N ARG A 578 20.43 18.84 -39.76
CA ARG A 578 20.67 18.66 -41.20
C ARG A 578 20.25 19.87 -42.00
#